data_AF-A0A2Y9DDF3-F1
#
_entry.id   AF-A0A2Y9DDF3-F1
#
_cell.length_a   1.000
_cell.length_b   1.000
_cell.length_c   1.000
_cell.angle_alpha   90.00
_cell.angle_beta   90.00
_cell.angle_gamma   90.00
#
_symmetry.space_group_name_H-M   'P 1'
#
loop_
_entity.id
_entity.type
_entity.pdbx_description
1 polymer ?
#
loop_
_entity_poly.entity_id
_entity_poly.type
_entity_poly.pdbx_seq_one_letter_code
_entity_poly.pdbx_strand_id
1 'polypeptide(L)'
;MEKFQTVLSLYQKHHNAIGYGLVTFLTASGERVFSTVVFSCPCSATWNLPYGLVSPLVPALGLFLLGYVLSARTWRLLTSCCAPDARTACRAGLRGALVCTHLSAASAVAPLTWVAVALLGGAFYECAASSAPFAQRLCWGRDPSCVAQLPLVPCKQANMSKVQDLLKDLKAESQVIGWILIAIVIIILLAFTSLMRCTSPVSYLQLKFWKIYMKQEENILKTQATAHATVLAKENVKSFFDGSHPKEYNTPSIKDWQQISSLYTFNPKDQYYSMLHKYVNRKEESHSITSAEGDVMVPVLDFVDSFDISTTAEL
;
A
#
# COMPACT_ATOMS: atom_id res chain seq x y z
N MET A 1 32.48 13.50 -13.65
CA MET A 1 32.01 12.81 -12.42
C MET A 1 31.20 13.70 -11.51
N GLU A 2 31.57 14.97 -11.31
CA GLU A 2 30.83 15.92 -10.43
C GLU A 2 29.37 16.13 -10.84
N LYS A 3 29.08 16.33 -12.14
CA LYS A 3 27.69 16.47 -12.63
C LYS A 3 26.82 15.25 -12.30
N PHE A 4 27.41 14.06 -12.27
CA PHE A 4 26.69 12.81 -11.93
C PHE A 4 26.41 12.74 -10.43
N GLN A 5 27.33 13.22 -9.58
CA GLN A 5 27.10 13.39 -8.15
C GLN A 5 26.05 14.47 -7.85
N THR A 6 26.03 15.57 -8.62
CA THR A 6 24.98 16.59 -8.51
C THR A 6 23.60 16.03 -8.88
N VAL A 7 23.49 15.26 -9.95
CA VAL A 7 22.24 14.59 -10.33
C VAL A 7 21.84 13.54 -9.28
N LEU A 8 22.79 12.74 -8.78
CA LEU A 8 22.52 11.72 -7.76
C LEU A 8 22.07 12.32 -6.43
N SER A 9 22.69 13.43 -6.01
CA SER A 9 22.31 14.15 -4.79
C SER A 9 20.94 14.82 -4.93
N LEU A 10 20.61 15.33 -6.12
CA LEU A 10 19.29 15.89 -6.42
C LEU A 10 18.21 14.80 -6.48
N TYR A 11 18.54 13.63 -7.05
CA TYR A 11 17.69 12.44 -7.01
C TYR A 11 17.45 11.94 -5.59
N GLN A 12 18.50 11.81 -4.77
CA GLN A 12 18.37 11.43 -3.36
C GLN A 12 17.54 12.44 -2.56
N LYS A 13 17.69 13.73 -2.84
CA LYS A 13 16.93 14.80 -2.17
C LYS A 13 15.44 14.78 -2.52
N HIS A 14 15.10 14.44 -3.76
CA HIS A 14 13.72 14.47 -4.27
C HIS A 14 13.13 13.09 -4.58
N HIS A 15 13.75 12.01 -4.09
CA HIS A 15 13.41 10.63 -4.43
C HIS A 15 11.91 10.33 -4.27
N ASN A 16 11.30 10.80 -3.18
CA ASN A 16 9.87 10.59 -2.92
C ASN A 16 8.98 11.32 -3.95
N ALA A 17 9.31 12.56 -4.32
CA ALA A 17 8.54 13.33 -5.30
C ALA A 17 8.66 12.71 -6.70
N ILE A 18 9.86 12.27 -7.06
CA ILE A 18 10.13 11.56 -8.32
C ILE A 18 9.37 10.23 -8.36
N GLY A 19 9.38 9.48 -7.26
CA GLY A 19 8.62 8.24 -7.12
C GLY A 19 7.12 8.45 -7.33
N TYR A 20 6.51 9.43 -6.65
CA TYR A 20 5.09 9.74 -6.85
C TYR A 20 4.77 10.22 -8.27
N GLY A 21 5.66 11.02 -8.88
CA GLY A 21 5.54 11.44 -10.28
C GLY A 21 5.55 10.25 -11.23
N LEU A 22 6.49 9.31 -11.04
CA LEU A 22 6.59 8.08 -11.83
C LEU A 22 5.35 7.20 -11.67
N VAL A 23 4.88 6.98 -10.45
CA VAL A 23 3.65 6.20 -10.18
C VAL A 23 2.43 6.83 -10.86
N THR A 24 2.29 8.16 -10.78
CA THR A 24 1.21 8.89 -11.45
C THR A 24 1.28 8.72 -12.96
N PHE A 25 2.47 8.88 -13.54
CA PHE A 25 2.70 8.69 -14.97
C PHE A 25 2.40 7.26 -15.44
N LEU A 26 2.85 6.26 -14.69
CA LEU A 26 2.58 4.85 -14.97
C LEU A 26 1.09 4.53 -14.86
N THR A 27 0.39 5.11 -13.88
CA THR A 27 -1.05 4.92 -13.70
C THR A 27 -1.83 5.53 -14.88
N ALA A 28 -1.49 6.76 -15.27
CA ALA A 28 -2.12 7.41 -16.42
C ALA A 28 -1.84 6.67 -17.74
N SER A 29 -0.60 6.21 -17.94
CA SER A 29 -0.22 5.44 -19.14
C SER A 29 -0.89 4.07 -19.16
N GLY A 30 -0.94 3.38 -18.02
CA GLY A 30 -1.59 2.09 -17.86
C GLY A 30 -3.10 2.18 -18.10
N GLU A 31 -3.76 3.22 -17.59
CA GLU A 31 -5.18 3.46 -17.89
C GLU A 31 -5.38 3.65 -19.39
N ARG A 32 -4.57 4.49 -20.04
CA ARG A 32 -4.69 4.74 -21.48
C ARG A 32 -4.50 3.48 -22.31
N VAL A 33 -3.54 2.64 -21.96
CA VAL A 33 -3.36 1.34 -22.63
C VAL A 33 -4.55 0.44 -22.39
N PHE A 34 -5.04 0.33 -21.15
CA PHE A 34 -6.16 -0.55 -20.82
C PHE A 34 -7.46 -0.08 -21.49
N SER A 35 -7.75 1.22 -21.49
CA SER A 35 -8.97 1.77 -22.07
C SER A 35 -8.98 1.78 -23.61
N THR A 36 -7.82 1.76 -24.26
CA THR A 36 -7.72 1.76 -25.73
C THR A 36 -7.48 0.37 -26.33
N VAL A 37 -6.78 -0.51 -25.62
CA VAL A 37 -6.35 -1.83 -26.16
C VAL A 37 -7.22 -2.96 -25.64
N VAL A 38 -7.66 -2.90 -24.38
CA VAL A 38 -8.32 -4.02 -23.70
C VAL A 38 -9.83 -3.79 -23.54
N PHE A 39 -10.24 -2.55 -23.29
CA PHE A 39 -11.63 -2.21 -23.06
C PHE A 39 -12.39 -1.99 -24.36
N SER A 40 -13.47 -2.74 -24.56
CA SER A 40 -14.43 -2.52 -25.63
C SER A 40 -15.82 -2.77 -25.10
N CYS A 41 -16.66 -1.73 -25.06
CA CYS A 41 -18.00 -1.83 -24.49
C CYS A 41 -18.84 -2.83 -25.32
N PRO A 42 -19.53 -3.82 -24.70
CA PRO A 42 -20.25 -4.87 -25.41
C PRO A 42 -21.54 -4.39 -26.07
N CYS A 43 -21.97 -3.15 -25.82
CA CYS A 43 -23.16 -2.51 -26.37
C CYS A 43 -24.45 -3.33 -26.23
N SER A 44 -24.63 -3.84 -25.02
CA SER A 44 -25.79 -4.63 -24.62
C SER A 44 -26.46 -3.98 -23.41
N ALA A 45 -27.78 -3.81 -23.48
CA ALA A 45 -28.57 -3.10 -22.49
C ALA A 45 -28.40 -3.63 -21.06
N THR A 46 -28.10 -4.92 -20.90
CA THR A 46 -27.92 -5.60 -19.61
C THR A 46 -26.46 -5.75 -19.19
N TRP A 47 -25.54 -5.95 -20.15
CA TRP A 47 -24.12 -6.20 -19.87
C TRP A 47 -23.26 -4.94 -19.76
N ASN A 48 -23.71 -3.81 -20.30
CA ASN A 48 -23.01 -2.53 -20.24
C ASN A 48 -22.66 -2.10 -18.80
N LEU A 49 -23.60 -2.27 -17.86
CA LEU A 49 -23.39 -1.93 -16.44
C LEU A 49 -22.33 -2.78 -15.74
N PRO A 50 -22.47 -4.11 -15.64
CA PRO A 50 -21.47 -4.93 -14.96
C PRO A 50 -20.10 -4.85 -15.63
N TYR A 51 -20.04 -4.80 -16.97
CA TYR A 51 -18.78 -4.71 -17.69
C TYR A 51 -18.05 -3.38 -17.43
N GLY A 52 -18.78 -2.25 -17.49
CA GLY A 52 -18.23 -0.92 -17.22
C GLY A 52 -17.77 -0.73 -15.78
N LEU A 53 -18.42 -1.39 -14.80
CA LEU A 53 -18.03 -1.33 -13.38
C LEU A 53 -16.86 -2.26 -13.03
N VAL A 54 -16.88 -3.51 -13.50
CA VAL A 54 -15.85 -4.51 -13.17
C VAL A 54 -14.50 -4.12 -13.77
N SER A 55 -14.50 -3.55 -14.97
CA SER A 55 -13.28 -3.19 -15.71
C SER A 55 -12.31 -2.27 -14.94
N PRO A 56 -12.76 -1.17 -14.29
CA PRO A 56 -11.90 -0.38 -13.42
C PRO A 56 -11.76 -0.95 -12.00
N LEU A 57 -12.76 -1.65 -11.46
CA LEU A 57 -12.74 -2.15 -10.07
C LEU A 57 -11.80 -3.34 -9.87
N VAL A 58 -11.64 -4.23 -10.85
CA VAL A 58 -10.74 -5.40 -10.73
C VAL A 58 -9.27 -4.98 -10.66
N PRO A 59 -8.76 -4.11 -11.55
CA PRO A 59 -7.40 -3.56 -11.39
C PRO A 59 -7.23 -2.77 -10.08
N ALA A 60 -8.26 -2.04 -9.63
CA ALA A 60 -8.22 -1.39 -8.32
C ALA A 60 -8.06 -2.42 -7.19
N LEU A 61 -8.84 -3.50 -7.20
CA LEU A 61 -8.70 -4.58 -6.21
C LEU A 61 -7.30 -5.22 -6.28
N GLY A 62 -6.76 -5.46 -7.48
CA GLY A 62 -5.40 -5.95 -7.66
C GLY A 62 -4.34 -5.03 -7.04
N LEU A 63 -4.44 -3.71 -7.28
CA LEU A 63 -3.56 -2.71 -6.67
C LEU A 63 -3.71 -2.64 -5.14
N PHE A 64 -4.94 -2.77 -4.63
CA PHE A 64 -5.20 -2.80 -3.20
C PHE A 64 -4.53 -4.01 -2.53
N LEU A 65 -4.71 -5.20 -3.09
CA LEU A 65 -4.10 -6.43 -2.60
C LEU A 65 -2.56 -6.37 -2.70
N LEU A 66 -2.03 -5.83 -3.80
CA LEU A 66 -0.59 -5.61 -3.95
C LEU A 66 -0.05 -4.68 -2.86
N GLY A 67 -0.78 -3.62 -2.49
CA GLY A 67 -0.42 -2.75 -1.38
C GLY A 67 -0.29 -3.48 -0.04
N TYR A 68 -1.16 -4.46 0.21
CA TYR A 68 -1.05 -5.33 1.38
C TYR A 68 0.17 -6.26 1.31
N VAL A 69 0.39 -6.92 0.17
CA VAL A 69 1.49 -7.87 -0.04
C VAL A 69 2.85 -7.19 0.07
N LEU A 70 2.99 -5.96 -0.42
CA LEU A 70 4.24 -5.20 -0.38
C LEU A 70 4.48 -4.51 0.97
N SER A 71 3.56 -4.63 1.94
CA SER A 71 3.75 -4.02 3.25
C SER A 71 4.36 -5.01 4.24
N ALA A 72 5.60 -4.75 4.66
CA ALA A 72 6.26 -5.49 5.75
C ALA A 72 5.41 -5.57 7.02
N ARG A 73 4.57 -4.55 7.27
CA ARG A 73 3.68 -4.51 8.43
C ARG A 73 2.56 -5.54 8.38
N THR A 74 2.03 -5.84 7.19
CA THR A 74 1.10 -6.95 6.96
C THR A 74 1.73 -8.26 7.41
N TRP A 75 2.99 -8.49 7.02
CA TRP A 75 3.71 -9.70 7.38
C TRP A 75 4.05 -9.75 8.86
N ARG A 76 4.48 -8.66 9.49
CA ARG A 76 4.70 -8.62 10.95
C ARG A 76 3.43 -8.94 11.75
N LEU A 77 2.26 -8.54 11.24
CA LEU A 77 0.97 -8.88 11.83
C LEU A 77 0.59 -10.35 11.64
N LEU A 78 0.78 -10.90 10.45
CA LEU A 78 0.32 -12.26 10.11
C LEU A 78 1.31 -13.36 10.53
N THR A 79 2.60 -13.07 10.51
CA THR A 79 3.66 -14.05 10.84
C THR A 79 3.60 -14.35 12.32
N SER A 80 3.43 -15.63 12.66
CA SER A 80 3.18 -16.16 14.03
C SER A 80 1.72 -16.24 14.49
N CYS A 81 0.72 -15.76 13.74
CA CYS A 81 -0.69 -15.94 14.14
C CYS A 81 -1.21 -17.38 14.08
N CYS A 82 -0.62 -18.22 13.24
CA CYS A 82 -1.07 -19.59 13.03
C CYS A 82 -0.27 -20.61 13.86
N ALA A 83 0.64 -20.18 14.73
CA ALA A 83 1.41 -21.08 15.59
C ALA A 83 0.55 -21.53 16.80
N PRO A 84 0.57 -22.83 17.18
CA PRO A 84 -0.32 -23.39 18.21
C PRO A 84 -0.30 -22.68 19.57
N ASP A 85 0.86 -22.11 19.96
CA ASP A 85 1.12 -21.42 21.24
C ASP A 85 1.00 -19.89 21.16
N ALA A 86 0.69 -19.31 19.99
CA ALA A 86 0.68 -17.85 19.79
C ALA A 86 -0.70 -17.19 19.97
N ARG A 87 -1.64 -17.87 20.64
CA ARG A 87 -3.05 -17.43 20.77
C ARG A 87 -3.22 -16.08 21.49
N THR A 88 -2.20 -15.60 22.20
CA THR A 88 -2.17 -14.28 22.83
C THR A 88 -1.63 -13.17 21.93
N ALA A 89 -0.78 -13.48 20.93
CA ALA A 89 -0.17 -12.49 20.05
C ALA A 89 -1.15 -11.94 18.98
N CYS A 90 -2.14 -12.74 18.58
CA CYS A 90 -3.14 -12.37 17.58
C CYS A 90 -4.51 -12.07 18.16
N ARG A 91 -4.57 -11.63 19.42
CA ARG A 91 -5.81 -11.09 19.97
C ARG A 91 -6.13 -9.80 19.21
N ALA A 92 -7.03 -9.92 18.24
CA ALA A 92 -7.69 -8.82 17.54
C ALA A 92 -8.51 -7.98 18.53
N GLY A 93 -7.81 -7.24 19.39
CA GLY A 93 -8.38 -6.15 20.16
C GLY A 93 -8.40 -4.87 19.33
N LEU A 94 -8.77 -3.76 19.98
CA LEU A 94 -8.77 -2.41 19.42
C LEU A 94 -7.46 -2.05 18.69
N ARG A 95 -6.33 -2.57 19.19
CA ARG A 95 -4.98 -2.35 18.64
C ARG A 95 -4.78 -2.99 17.26
N GLY A 96 -5.21 -4.23 17.06
CA GLY A 96 -5.12 -4.90 15.76
C GLY A 96 -6.02 -4.24 14.72
N ALA A 97 -7.23 -3.84 15.13
CA ALA A 97 -8.14 -3.08 14.27
C ALA A 97 -7.54 -1.74 13.83
N LEU A 98 -6.88 -1.00 14.73
CA LEU A 98 -6.23 0.28 14.41
C LEU A 98 -5.07 0.12 13.41
N VAL A 99 -4.26 -0.94 13.56
CA VAL A 99 -3.18 -1.21 12.60
C VAL A 99 -3.75 -1.61 11.25
N CYS A 100 -4.78 -2.45 11.22
CA CYS A 100 -5.46 -2.84 9.99
C CYS A 100 -6.09 -1.63 9.28
N THR A 101 -6.76 -0.71 10.00
CA THR A 101 -7.35 0.49 9.37
C THR A 101 -6.29 1.42 8.80
N HIS A 102 -5.18 1.63 9.51
CA HIS A 102 -4.07 2.43 8.99
C HIS A 102 -3.44 1.78 7.75
N LEU A 103 -3.24 0.46 7.78
CA LEU A 103 -2.70 -0.31 6.65
C LEU A 103 -3.64 -0.28 5.44
N SER A 104 -4.95 -0.42 5.67
CA SER A 104 -5.98 -0.27 4.63
C SER A 104 -5.94 1.12 4.02
N ALA A 105 -5.87 2.18 4.84
CA ALA A 105 -5.84 3.56 4.37
C ALA A 105 -4.60 3.85 3.51
N ALA A 106 -3.43 3.35 3.90
CA ALA A 106 -2.21 3.46 3.11
C ALA A 106 -2.31 2.67 1.79
N SER A 107 -2.85 1.45 1.83
CA SER A 107 -2.99 0.58 0.64
C SER A 107 -4.09 1.05 -0.31
N ALA A 108 -5.04 1.86 0.16
CA ALA A 108 -6.15 2.38 -0.64
C ALA A 108 -5.76 3.56 -1.56
N VAL A 109 -4.56 4.14 -1.40
CA VAL A 109 -4.14 5.30 -2.22
C VAL A 109 -4.05 4.91 -3.69
N ALA A 110 -3.28 3.87 -4.04
CA ALA A 110 -3.14 3.41 -5.43
C ALA A 110 -4.48 3.06 -6.11
N PRO A 111 -5.39 2.26 -5.53
CA PRO A 111 -6.67 1.95 -6.16
C PRO A 111 -7.59 3.16 -6.31
N LEU A 112 -7.64 4.08 -5.33
CA LEU A 112 -8.41 5.31 -5.47
C LEU A 112 -7.87 6.21 -6.59
N THR A 113 -6.54 6.26 -6.71
CA THR A 113 -5.88 7.01 -7.80
C THR A 113 -6.22 6.39 -9.16
N TRP A 114 -6.18 5.07 -9.28
CA TRP A 114 -6.58 4.35 -10.49
C TRP A 114 -8.04 4.63 -10.87
N VAL A 115 -8.98 4.51 -9.93
CA VAL A 115 -10.40 4.77 -10.18
C VAL A 115 -10.62 6.22 -10.62
N ALA A 116 -9.94 7.18 -9.99
CA ALA A 116 -10.01 8.58 -10.39
C ALA A 116 -9.52 8.79 -11.84
N VAL A 117 -8.38 8.20 -12.21
CA VAL A 117 -7.85 8.29 -13.58
C VAL A 117 -8.79 7.63 -14.59
N ALA A 118 -9.35 6.47 -14.26
CA ALA A 118 -10.34 5.77 -15.09
C ALA A 118 -11.61 6.62 -15.30
N LEU A 119 -12.08 7.32 -14.28
CA LEU A 119 -13.21 8.26 -14.36
C LEU A 119 -12.88 9.48 -15.23
N LEU A 120 -11.67 10.02 -15.15
CA LEU A 120 -11.23 11.12 -16.03
C LEU A 120 -11.16 10.70 -17.51
N GLY A 121 -10.82 9.43 -17.78
CA GLY A 121 -10.87 8.83 -19.11
C GLY A 121 -12.29 8.75 -19.69
N GLY A 122 -13.30 8.53 -18.83
CA GLY A 122 -14.72 8.56 -19.16
C GLY A 122 -15.28 7.28 -19.79
N ALA A 123 -14.45 6.48 -20.46
CA ALA A 123 -14.91 5.31 -21.24
C ALA A 123 -15.65 4.26 -20.40
N PHE A 124 -15.17 3.95 -19.19
CA PHE A 124 -15.80 2.97 -18.30
C PHE A 124 -17.16 3.45 -17.79
N TYR A 125 -17.25 4.73 -17.41
CA TYR A 125 -18.47 5.36 -16.93
C TYR A 125 -19.50 5.49 -18.05
N GLU A 126 -19.08 5.98 -19.23
CA GLU A 126 -19.92 6.07 -20.44
C GLU A 126 -20.56 4.70 -20.76
N CYS A 127 -19.78 3.61 -20.71
CA CYS A 127 -20.31 2.27 -20.92
C CYS A 127 -21.29 1.85 -19.82
N ALA A 128 -20.96 2.04 -18.53
CA ALA A 128 -21.82 1.65 -17.42
C ALA A 128 -23.16 2.42 -17.39
N ALA A 129 -23.12 3.73 -17.62
CA ALA A 129 -24.27 4.62 -17.64
C ALA A 129 -25.16 4.42 -18.89
N SER A 130 -24.62 3.82 -19.95
CA SER A 130 -25.39 3.45 -21.16
C SER A 130 -26.15 2.12 -21.00
N SER A 131 -26.57 1.75 -19.79
CA SER A 131 -27.32 0.52 -19.53
C SER A 131 -28.81 0.80 -19.33
N ALA A 132 -29.65 -0.24 -19.46
CA ALA A 132 -31.12 -0.14 -19.34
C ALA A 132 -31.63 0.64 -18.11
N PRO A 133 -31.13 0.41 -16.88
CA PRO A 133 -31.65 1.12 -15.70
C PRO A 133 -31.36 2.62 -15.72
N PHE A 134 -30.20 3.02 -16.23
CA PHE A 134 -29.84 4.43 -16.35
C PHE A 134 -30.49 5.08 -17.58
N ALA A 135 -30.71 4.32 -18.65
CA ALA A 135 -31.38 4.79 -19.86
C ALA A 135 -32.79 5.31 -19.58
N GLN A 136 -33.56 4.65 -18.71
CA GLN A 136 -34.90 5.12 -18.32
C GLN A 136 -34.86 6.51 -17.64
N ARG A 137 -33.82 6.79 -16.86
CA ARG A 137 -33.66 8.06 -16.15
C ARG A 137 -33.09 9.16 -17.05
N LEU A 138 -32.07 8.83 -17.83
CA LEU A 138 -31.35 9.76 -18.71
C LEU A 138 -32.18 10.18 -19.94
N CYS A 139 -33.05 9.29 -20.43
CA CYS A 139 -33.95 9.57 -21.55
C CYS A 139 -35.33 10.10 -21.10
N TRP A 140 -35.49 10.49 -19.82
CA TRP A 140 -36.76 11.02 -19.34
C TRP A 140 -37.17 12.29 -20.11
N GLY A 141 -38.34 12.26 -20.74
CA GLY A 141 -38.82 13.36 -21.58
C GLY A 141 -38.14 13.48 -22.96
N ARG A 142 -37.33 12.50 -23.37
CA ARG A 142 -36.75 12.40 -24.73
C ARG A 142 -37.53 11.43 -25.61
N ASP A 143 -37.10 11.32 -26.87
CA ASP A 143 -37.68 10.42 -27.87
C ASP A 143 -37.75 8.95 -27.35
N PRO A 144 -38.82 8.21 -27.61
CA PRO A 144 -38.98 6.82 -27.17
C PRO A 144 -37.84 5.88 -27.62
N SER A 145 -37.21 6.18 -28.77
CA SER A 145 -36.08 5.42 -29.29
C SER A 145 -34.78 5.65 -28.51
N CYS A 146 -34.71 6.67 -27.65
CA CYS A 146 -33.53 6.97 -26.82
C CYS A 146 -33.17 5.80 -25.91
N VAL A 147 -34.16 5.17 -25.26
CA VAL A 147 -33.92 4.05 -24.33
C VAL A 147 -33.37 2.83 -25.06
N ALA A 148 -33.86 2.55 -26.27
CA ALA A 148 -33.41 1.43 -27.09
C ALA A 148 -32.03 1.68 -27.71
N GLN A 149 -31.71 2.93 -28.04
CA GLN A 149 -30.46 3.28 -28.71
C GLN A 149 -29.32 3.58 -27.73
N LEU A 150 -29.59 4.04 -26.50
CA LEU A 150 -28.54 4.41 -25.54
C LEU A 150 -27.47 3.33 -25.34
N PRO A 151 -27.80 2.03 -25.22
CA PRO A 151 -26.80 0.98 -25.06
C PRO A 151 -25.87 0.75 -26.25
N LEU A 152 -26.28 1.17 -27.46
CA LEU A 152 -25.53 0.99 -28.71
C LEU A 152 -24.57 2.15 -29.01
N VAL A 153 -24.72 3.25 -28.28
CA VAL A 153 -24.05 4.52 -28.54
C VAL A 153 -22.54 4.48 -28.26
N PRO A 154 -22.04 3.83 -27.19
CA PRO A 154 -20.60 3.68 -26.97
C PRO A 154 -19.87 2.99 -28.14
N CYS A 155 -20.57 2.14 -28.92
CA CYS A 155 -20.02 1.46 -30.10
C CYS A 155 -20.15 2.27 -31.40
N LYS A 156 -20.64 3.52 -31.34
CA LYS A 156 -20.93 4.36 -32.52
C LYS A 156 -21.94 3.72 -33.49
N GLN A 157 -22.82 2.83 -33.01
CA GLN A 157 -23.82 2.14 -33.83
C GLN A 157 -25.19 2.85 -33.83
N ALA A 158 -25.34 3.95 -33.09
CA ALA A 158 -26.59 4.70 -33.02
C ALA A 158 -26.67 5.81 -34.08
N ASN A 159 -27.83 5.94 -34.73
CA ASN A 159 -28.07 6.81 -35.88
C ASN A 159 -28.54 8.24 -35.53
N MET A 160 -28.22 8.77 -34.34
CA MET A 160 -28.75 10.08 -33.90
C MET A 160 -27.70 11.03 -33.30
N SER A 161 -27.70 12.27 -33.79
CA SER A 161 -26.93 13.40 -33.24
C SER A 161 -27.30 13.72 -31.79
N LYS A 162 -28.59 13.63 -31.41
CA LYS A 162 -29.08 13.92 -30.05
C LYS A 162 -28.54 12.97 -28.96
N VAL A 163 -28.16 11.76 -29.33
CA VAL A 163 -27.62 10.77 -28.38
C VAL A 163 -26.09 10.91 -28.23
N GLN A 164 -25.43 11.50 -29.23
CA GLN A 164 -24.03 11.90 -29.09
C GLN A 164 -23.85 13.07 -28.11
N ASP A 165 -24.80 14.00 -28.03
CA ASP A 165 -24.76 15.05 -27.01
C ASP A 165 -24.92 14.48 -25.60
N LEU A 166 -25.74 13.43 -25.43
CA LEU A 166 -25.87 12.73 -24.16
C LEU A 166 -24.57 12.02 -23.73
N LEU A 167 -23.78 11.50 -24.67
CA LEU A 167 -22.43 10.98 -24.35
C LEU A 167 -21.50 12.07 -23.84
N LYS A 168 -21.56 13.28 -24.41
CA LYS A 168 -20.74 14.41 -23.93
C LYS A 168 -21.12 14.78 -22.50
N ASP A 169 -22.42 14.77 -22.19
CA ASP A 169 -22.93 15.00 -20.83
C ASP A 169 -22.43 13.91 -19.87
N LEU A 170 -22.53 12.64 -20.24
CA LEU A 170 -22.02 11.51 -19.43
C LEU A 170 -20.50 11.56 -19.22
N LYS A 171 -19.76 11.95 -20.26
CA LYS A 171 -18.31 12.14 -20.18
C LYS A 171 -17.96 13.28 -19.21
N ALA A 172 -18.67 14.40 -19.30
CA ALA A 172 -18.50 15.52 -18.39
C ALA A 172 -18.84 15.12 -16.95
N GLU A 173 -19.93 14.39 -16.74
CA GLU A 173 -20.31 13.85 -15.43
C GLU A 173 -19.22 12.95 -14.85
N SER A 174 -18.68 12.02 -15.65
CA SER A 174 -17.56 11.16 -15.25
C SER A 174 -16.33 11.97 -14.84
N GLN A 175 -15.97 13.00 -15.61
CA GLN A 175 -14.82 13.85 -15.30
C GLN A 175 -15.02 14.68 -14.03
N VAL A 176 -16.23 15.22 -13.82
CA VAL A 176 -16.57 15.95 -12.59
C VAL A 176 -16.48 15.02 -11.38
N ILE A 177 -17.04 13.80 -11.46
CA ILE A 177 -16.92 12.80 -10.39
C ILE A 177 -15.46 12.45 -10.14
N GLY A 178 -14.66 12.25 -11.20
CA GLY A 178 -13.21 12.00 -11.10
C GLY A 178 -12.47 13.11 -10.35
N TRP A 179 -12.71 14.38 -10.69
CA TRP A 179 -12.10 15.53 -10.00
C TRP A 179 -12.55 15.66 -8.55
N ILE A 180 -13.84 15.45 -8.27
CA ILE A 180 -14.37 15.44 -6.91
C ILE A 180 -13.70 14.35 -6.08
N LEU A 181 -13.55 13.14 -6.64
CA LEU A 181 -12.87 12.04 -5.95
C LEU A 181 -11.41 12.39 -5.63
N ILE A 182 -10.66 12.97 -6.57
CA ILE A 182 -9.28 13.43 -6.34
C ILE A 182 -9.24 14.45 -5.21
N ALA A 183 -10.12 15.45 -5.22
CA ALA A 183 -10.18 16.46 -4.18
C ALA A 183 -10.46 15.85 -2.79
N ILE A 184 -11.43 14.94 -2.70
CA ILE A 184 -11.76 14.24 -1.45
C ILE A 184 -10.56 13.45 -0.93
N VAL A 185 -9.89 12.69 -1.80
CA VAL A 185 -8.71 11.89 -1.43
C VAL A 185 -7.59 12.78 -0.89
N ILE A 186 -7.30 13.90 -1.56
CA ILE A 186 -6.27 14.86 -1.11
C ILE A 186 -6.64 15.46 0.26
N ILE A 187 -7.89 15.86 0.45
CA ILE A 187 -8.37 16.43 1.72
C ILE A 187 -8.26 15.41 2.85
N ILE A 188 -8.69 14.16 2.62
CA ILE A 188 -8.59 13.08 3.60
C ILE A 188 -7.13 12.79 3.94
N LEU A 189 -6.25 12.69 2.94
CA LEU A 189 -4.82 12.45 3.17
C LEU A 189 -4.17 13.58 3.97
N LEU A 190 -4.51 14.84 3.67
CA LEU A 190 -4.02 16.00 4.39
C LEU A 190 -4.51 16.02 5.83
N ALA A 191 -5.83 15.82 6.04
CA ALA A 191 -6.45 15.80 7.36
C ALA A 191 -5.93 14.63 8.22
N PHE A 192 -5.79 13.45 7.63
CA PHE A 192 -5.22 12.29 8.29
C PHE A 192 -3.77 12.56 8.68
N THR A 193 -2.94 13.01 7.73
CA THR A 193 -1.53 13.30 7.99
C THR A 193 -1.36 14.39 9.04
N SER A 194 -2.16 15.46 8.99
CA SER A 194 -2.08 16.54 9.97
C SER A 194 -2.49 16.07 11.37
N LEU A 195 -3.61 15.34 11.50
CA LEU A 195 -4.07 14.79 12.77
C LEU A 195 -3.02 13.85 13.39
N MET A 196 -2.43 12.98 12.58
CA MET A 196 -1.40 12.02 12.99
C MET A 196 -0.13 12.73 13.48
N ARG A 197 0.23 13.86 12.85
CA ARG A 197 1.39 14.67 13.26
C ARG A 197 1.09 15.52 14.49
N CYS A 198 -0.12 16.07 14.62
CA CYS A 198 -0.55 16.89 15.76
C CYS A 198 -0.72 16.06 17.04
N THR A 199 -1.13 14.80 16.91
CA THR A 199 -1.29 13.87 18.04
C THR A 199 0.01 13.13 18.41
N SER A 200 1.12 13.46 17.73
CA SER A 200 2.43 12.85 18.00
C SER A 200 2.94 13.25 19.39
N PRO A 201 3.28 12.28 20.26
CA PRO A 201 3.89 12.56 21.56
C PRO A 201 5.37 12.98 21.43
N VAL A 202 5.98 12.80 20.25
CA VAL A 202 7.37 13.14 19.98
C VAL A 202 7.50 14.38 19.10
N SER A 203 8.56 15.16 19.35
CA SER A 203 8.90 16.36 18.57
C SER A 203 9.28 16.02 17.13
N TYR A 204 9.09 16.97 16.22
CA TYR A 204 9.44 16.82 14.81
C TYR A 204 10.91 16.45 14.57
N LEU A 205 11.85 17.05 15.32
CA LEU A 205 13.27 16.78 15.15
C LEU A 205 13.65 15.39 15.67
N GLN A 206 13.04 14.99 16.80
CA GLN A 206 13.20 13.64 17.35
C GLN A 206 12.64 12.59 16.37
N LEU A 207 11.49 12.84 15.75
CA LEU A 207 10.92 11.96 14.73
C LEU A 207 11.82 11.82 13.49
N LYS A 208 12.49 12.90 13.07
CA LYS A 208 13.49 12.85 11.99
C LYS A 208 14.70 12.01 12.39
N PHE A 209 15.26 12.25 13.57
CA PHE A 209 16.35 11.46 14.12
C PHE A 209 15.98 9.98 14.18
N TRP A 210 14.76 9.67 14.65
CA TRP A 210 14.25 8.31 14.73
C TRP A 210 14.23 7.61 13.37
N LYS A 211 13.74 8.27 12.32
CA LYS A 211 13.80 7.72 10.95
C LYS A 211 15.22 7.43 10.48
N ILE A 212 16.18 8.29 10.84
CA ILE A 212 17.60 8.08 10.53
C ILE A 212 18.15 6.89 11.31
N TYR A 213 17.87 6.81 12.61
CA TYR A 213 18.27 5.70 13.47
C TYR A 213 17.80 4.36 12.90
N MET A 214 16.51 4.23 12.57
CA MET A 214 15.98 2.98 12.05
C MET A 214 16.65 2.54 10.74
N LYS A 215 16.89 3.49 9.83
CA LYS A 215 17.57 3.20 8.56
C LYS A 215 19.01 2.72 8.79
N GLN A 216 19.70 3.29 9.78
CA GLN A 216 21.06 2.84 10.12
C GLN A 216 21.05 1.49 10.82
N GLU A 217 20.14 1.27 11.77
CA GLU A 217 19.97 -0.01 12.46
C GLU A 217 19.72 -1.14 11.46
N GLU A 218 18.84 -0.93 10.47
CA GLU A 218 18.55 -1.89 9.40
C GLU A 218 19.80 -2.24 8.58
N ASN A 219 20.53 -1.22 8.11
CA ASN A 219 21.75 -1.43 7.32
C ASN A 219 22.81 -2.21 8.09
N ILE A 220 23.00 -1.88 9.37
CA ILE A 220 23.96 -2.54 10.25
C ILE A 220 23.51 -3.98 10.50
N LEU A 221 22.24 -4.20 10.82
CA LEU A 221 21.68 -5.52 11.05
C LEU A 221 21.82 -6.42 9.81
N LYS A 222 21.50 -5.92 8.62
CA LYS A 222 21.67 -6.65 7.35
C LYS A 222 23.13 -7.04 7.12
N THR A 223 24.05 -6.10 7.33
CA THR A 223 25.49 -6.35 7.15
C THR A 223 26.00 -7.41 8.12
N GLN A 224 25.65 -7.29 9.41
CA GLN A 224 26.12 -8.21 10.45
C GLN A 224 25.47 -9.59 10.33
N ALA A 225 24.16 -9.66 10.01
CA ALA A 225 23.46 -10.92 9.76
C ALA A 225 24.04 -11.66 8.56
N THR A 226 24.36 -10.96 7.47
CA THR A 226 24.99 -11.55 6.27
C THR A 226 26.38 -12.11 6.59
N ALA A 227 27.20 -11.36 7.34
CA ALA A 227 28.52 -11.82 7.75
C ALA A 227 28.42 -13.06 8.65
N HIS A 228 27.53 -13.05 9.65
CA HIS A 228 27.31 -14.16 10.56
C HIS A 228 26.80 -15.42 9.83
N ALA A 229 25.82 -15.26 8.93
CA ALA A 229 25.30 -16.36 8.10
C ALA A 229 26.37 -16.96 7.18
N THR A 230 27.25 -16.11 6.62
CA THR A 230 28.35 -16.57 5.75
C THR A 230 29.37 -17.41 6.52
N VAL A 231 29.73 -16.98 7.74
CA VAL A 231 30.66 -17.74 8.60
C VAL A 231 30.05 -19.08 9.00
N LEU A 232 28.78 -19.08 9.43
CA LEU A 232 28.05 -20.29 9.80
C LEU A 232 27.94 -21.28 8.63
N ALA A 233 27.60 -20.80 7.43
CA ALA A 233 27.52 -21.64 6.24
C ALA A 233 28.88 -22.25 5.87
N LYS A 234 29.97 -21.47 5.94
CA LYS A 234 31.32 -21.96 5.67
C LYS A 234 31.75 -23.08 6.61
N GLU A 235 31.52 -22.92 7.92
CA GLU A 235 31.91 -23.94 8.91
C GLU A 235 31.10 -25.22 8.74
N ASN A 236 29.79 -25.11 8.47
CA ASN A 236 28.93 -26.28 8.25
C ASN A 236 29.32 -27.05 6.98
N VAL A 237 29.55 -26.35 5.87
CA VAL A 237 29.99 -26.96 4.60
C VAL A 237 31.35 -27.62 4.78
N LYS A 238 32.29 -26.97 5.46
CA LYS A 238 33.60 -27.53 5.75
C LYS A 238 33.49 -28.81 6.60
N SER A 239 32.74 -28.77 7.69
CA SER A 239 32.56 -29.91 8.59
C SER A 239 31.92 -31.10 7.86
N PHE A 240 30.98 -30.85 6.94
CA PHE A 240 30.37 -31.87 6.09
C PHE A 240 31.38 -32.58 5.18
N PHE A 241 32.25 -31.84 4.49
CA PHE A 241 33.26 -32.43 3.60
C PHE A 241 34.41 -33.09 4.36
N ASP A 242 34.78 -32.55 5.53
CA ASP A 242 35.84 -33.08 6.38
C ASP A 242 35.37 -34.28 7.24
N GLY A 243 34.06 -34.59 7.25
CA GLY A 243 33.47 -35.65 8.08
C GLY A 243 33.60 -35.40 9.59
N SER A 244 33.74 -34.14 10.00
CA SER A 244 33.93 -33.73 11.39
C SER A 244 32.65 -33.15 11.99
N HIS A 245 32.53 -33.18 13.32
CA HIS A 245 31.42 -32.52 13.99
C HIS A 245 31.57 -30.99 13.89
N PRO A 246 30.49 -30.25 13.58
CA PRO A 246 30.53 -28.80 13.48
C PRO A 246 30.85 -28.16 14.83
N LYS A 247 31.62 -27.07 14.82
CA LYS A 247 31.82 -26.26 16.03
C LYS A 247 30.51 -25.60 16.45
N GLU A 248 30.25 -25.59 17.75
CA GLU A 248 29.10 -24.91 18.31
C GLU A 248 29.21 -23.40 18.04
N TYR A 249 28.24 -22.86 17.30
CA TYR A 249 28.21 -21.46 16.89
C TYR A 249 26.93 -20.83 17.43
N ASN A 250 27.08 -19.82 18.29
CA ASN A 250 25.95 -19.21 18.98
C ASN A 250 25.11 -18.36 18.02
N THR A 251 23.94 -18.89 17.63
CA THR A 251 22.88 -18.13 16.97
C THR A 251 21.81 -17.75 17.99
N PRO A 252 21.22 -16.54 17.92
CA PRO A 252 20.11 -16.16 18.79
C PRO A 252 18.95 -17.16 18.69
N SER A 253 18.23 -17.36 19.80
CA SER A 253 17.16 -18.34 19.86
C SER A 253 15.94 -17.90 19.06
N ILE A 254 15.07 -18.87 18.70
CA ILE A 254 13.81 -18.56 17.99
C ILE A 254 12.94 -17.57 18.78
N LYS A 255 12.96 -17.65 20.12
CA LYS A 255 12.19 -16.74 20.98
C LYS A 255 12.71 -15.31 20.88
N ASP A 256 14.04 -15.13 20.83
CA ASP A 256 14.67 -13.82 20.70
C ASP A 256 14.32 -13.17 19.36
N TRP A 257 14.34 -13.95 18.27
CA TRP A 257 13.92 -13.51 16.94
C TRP A 257 12.45 -13.11 16.89
N GLN A 258 11.56 -13.90 17.50
CA GLN A 258 10.13 -13.56 17.57
C GLN A 258 9.89 -12.26 18.34
N GLN A 259 10.67 -12.02 19.39
CA GLN A 259 10.49 -10.88 20.27
C GLN A 259 10.88 -9.56 19.60
N ILE A 260 12.02 -9.52 18.89
CA ILE A 260 12.43 -8.33 18.12
C ILE A 260 11.57 -8.10 16.86
N SER A 261 10.84 -9.12 16.39
CA SER A 261 9.95 -9.05 15.22
C SER A 261 8.54 -8.56 15.54
N SER A 262 8.20 -8.42 16.83
CA SER A 262 6.88 -7.94 17.24
C SER A 262 6.65 -6.46 16.89
N LEU A 263 5.38 -6.05 16.79
CA LEU A 263 5.03 -4.67 16.45
C LEU A 263 5.54 -3.68 17.50
N TYR A 264 6.07 -2.56 17.03
CA TYR A 264 6.63 -1.54 17.91
C TYR A 264 5.58 -0.95 18.87
N THR A 265 5.99 -0.75 20.12
CA THR A 265 5.17 -0.13 21.17
C THR A 265 5.91 1.05 21.78
N PHE A 266 5.29 2.23 21.79
CA PHE A 266 5.91 3.41 22.38
C PHE A 266 5.63 3.48 23.87
N ASN A 267 6.67 3.72 24.67
CA ASN A 267 6.53 4.01 26.09
C ASN A 267 7.06 5.43 26.38
N PRO A 268 6.27 6.35 26.95
CA PRO A 268 6.74 7.69 27.28
C PRO A 268 7.85 7.73 28.34
N LYS A 269 7.91 6.72 29.22
CA LYS A 269 8.86 6.64 30.33
C LYS A 269 10.22 6.10 29.87
N ASP A 270 10.22 5.17 28.91
CA ASP A 270 11.40 4.52 28.37
C ASP A 270 11.51 4.74 26.86
N GLN A 271 12.42 5.63 26.45
CA GLN A 271 12.57 6.04 25.06
C GLN A 271 13.40 5.04 24.25
N TYR A 272 12.75 3.96 23.80
CA TYR A 272 13.35 3.00 22.86
C TYR A 272 12.92 3.30 21.43
N TYR A 273 13.88 3.30 20.50
CA TYR A 273 13.64 3.61 19.09
C TYR A 273 13.23 2.40 18.24
N SER A 274 13.52 1.19 18.69
CA SER A 274 13.17 -0.04 17.97
C SER A 274 12.88 -1.16 18.97
N MET A 275 12.35 -2.27 18.49
CA MET A 275 12.14 -3.46 19.31
C MET A 275 13.45 -4.16 19.65
N LEU A 276 14.45 -4.09 18.77
CA LEU A 276 15.81 -4.56 19.05
C LEU A 276 16.47 -3.72 20.14
N HIS A 277 16.36 -2.39 20.06
CA HIS A 277 16.82 -1.48 21.10
C HIS A 277 16.13 -1.75 22.45
N LYS A 278 14.81 -1.95 22.44
CA LYS A 278 14.04 -2.32 23.63
C LYS A 278 14.47 -3.67 24.21
N TYR A 279 14.83 -4.64 23.35
CA TYR A 279 15.29 -5.96 23.75
C TYR A 279 16.64 -5.93 24.47
N VAL A 280 17.62 -5.23 23.90
CA VAL A 280 19.00 -5.20 24.45
C VAL A 280 19.10 -4.41 25.76
N ASN A 281 18.32 -3.33 25.91
CA ASN A 281 18.42 -2.43 27.06
C ASN A 281 17.50 -2.78 28.24
N ARG A 282 16.97 -4.00 28.25
CA ARG A 282 16.07 -4.45 29.30
C ARG A 282 16.84 -4.95 30.52
N LYS A 283 16.36 -4.58 31.72
CA LYS A 283 16.96 -4.97 33.00
C LYS A 283 16.49 -6.34 33.56
N GLU A 284 15.42 -6.94 33.03
CA GLU A 284 14.86 -8.22 33.48
C GLU A 284 14.59 -9.19 32.32
N GLU A 285 15.05 -10.44 32.45
CA GLU A 285 14.93 -11.50 31.44
C GLU A 285 13.56 -12.20 31.40
N SER A 286 12.64 -11.92 32.34
CA SER A 286 11.56 -12.86 32.71
C SER A 286 10.16 -12.65 32.10
N HIS A 287 9.84 -11.53 31.43
CA HIS A 287 8.49 -11.31 30.83
C HIS A 287 8.53 -11.05 29.31
N SER A 288 7.49 -11.40 28.55
CA SER A 288 7.41 -11.04 27.12
C SER A 288 7.46 -9.52 26.91
N ILE A 289 8.27 -9.02 25.97
CA ILE A 289 8.36 -7.56 25.62
C ILE A 289 7.05 -6.99 25.05
N THR A 290 6.10 -7.86 24.72
CA THR A 290 4.85 -7.58 24.02
C THR A 290 3.89 -6.65 24.78
N SER A 291 4.09 -6.41 26.08
CA SER A 291 3.29 -5.45 26.84
C SER A 291 3.95 -5.05 28.17
N ALA A 292 4.68 -3.94 28.18
CA ALA A 292 5.01 -3.25 29.43
C ALA A 292 3.88 -2.28 29.82
N GLU A 293 3.70 -2.03 31.11
CA GLU A 293 2.68 -1.10 31.60
C GLU A 293 2.95 0.33 31.09
N GLY A 294 2.00 0.90 30.35
CA GLY A 294 2.13 2.23 29.71
C GLY A 294 2.51 2.21 28.22
N ASP A 295 2.62 1.04 27.58
CA ASP A 295 2.88 0.93 26.14
C ASP A 295 1.66 1.36 25.30
N VAL A 296 1.86 2.31 24.38
CA VAL A 296 0.80 2.86 23.50
C VAL A 296 1.18 2.67 22.03
N MET A 297 0.19 2.36 21.18
CA MET A 297 0.37 2.48 19.73
C MET A 297 0.25 3.94 19.34
N VAL A 298 1.31 4.46 18.72
CA VAL A 298 1.32 5.81 18.21
C VAL A 298 1.34 5.74 16.70
N PRO A 299 0.23 6.09 16.03
CA PRO A 299 0.12 5.95 14.57
C PRO A 299 1.20 6.72 13.78
N VAL A 300 1.76 7.81 14.32
CA VAL A 300 2.87 8.55 13.68
C VAL A 300 4.19 7.76 13.63
N LEU A 301 4.32 6.72 14.46
CA LEU A 301 5.48 5.84 14.57
C LEU A 301 5.34 4.56 13.74
N ASP A 302 4.31 4.47 12.91
CA ASP A 302 4.03 3.30 12.06
C ASP A 302 5.16 2.97 11.07
N PHE A 303 6.01 3.96 10.75
CA PHE A 303 7.21 3.74 9.95
C PHE A 303 8.21 2.79 10.62
N VAL A 304 8.18 2.64 11.95
CA VAL A 304 9.05 1.71 12.69
C VAL A 304 8.78 0.25 12.30
N ASP A 305 7.56 -0.04 11.84
CA ASP A 305 7.13 -1.37 11.41
C ASP A 305 7.08 -1.59 9.90
N SER A 306 7.36 -0.54 9.12
CA SER A 306 7.21 -0.56 7.66
C SER A 306 8.50 -0.97 6.92
N PHE A 307 9.50 -1.51 7.63
CA PHE A 307 10.78 -1.90 7.01
C PHE A 307 10.66 -3.23 6.29
N ASP A 308 10.84 -3.19 4.98
CA ASP A 308 11.12 -4.35 4.16
C ASP A 308 12.58 -4.75 4.34
N ILE A 309 12.83 -6.00 4.72
CA ILE A 309 14.11 -6.62 4.42
C ILE A 309 14.09 -6.83 2.90
N SER A 310 14.41 -5.79 2.15
CA SER A 310 14.63 -5.92 0.72
C SER A 310 15.81 -6.87 0.55
N THR A 311 15.49 -8.12 0.23
CA THR A 311 16.33 -8.95 -0.61
C THR A 311 16.35 -8.24 -1.95
N THR A 312 17.32 -7.33 -2.11
CA THR A 312 17.91 -7.11 -3.41
C THR A 312 18.35 -8.49 -3.89
N ALA A 313 17.47 -9.17 -4.61
CA ALA A 313 17.85 -10.21 -5.53
C ALA A 313 18.78 -9.52 -6.53
N GLU A 314 20.08 -9.63 -6.27
CA GLU A 314 21.05 -9.56 -7.36
C GLU A 314 20.77 -10.78 -8.24
N LEU A 315 20.13 -10.52 -9.37
CA LEU A 315 20.19 -11.37 -10.55
C LEU A 315 20.04 -10.48 -11.79
#